data_AF-A0A920HU29-F1
#
_entry.id   AF-A0A920HU29-F1
#
_cell.length_a   1.000
_cell.length_b   1.000
_cell.length_c   1.000
_cell.angle_alpha   90.00
_cell.angle_beta   90.00
_cell.angle_gamma   90.00
#
_symmetry.space_group_name_H-M   'P 1'
#
loop_
_entity.id
_entity.type
_entity.pdbx_description
1 polymer ?
#
loop_
_entity_poly.entity_id
_entity_poly.type
_entity_poly.pdbx_seq_one_letter_code
_entity_poly.pdbx_strand_id
1 'polypeptide(L)'
;MLKNDIEIGISILSDIMQNSIFDPIELDKEKARHISRACFLQGLTDDSVFENFQSAAYQGQAIGRSILGNRETLINIKSDDLMSYLKNFITQIT
;
A
#
# COMPACT_ATOMS: atom_id res chain seq x y z
N MET A 1 -10.41 -2.87 20.45
CA MET A 1 -11.69 -3.64 20.41
C MET A 1 -12.13 -3.90 21.82
N LEU A 2 -13.43 -3.80 22.10
CA LEU A 2 -13.97 -4.19 23.39
C LEU A 2 -13.86 -5.72 23.51
N LYS A 3 -13.69 -6.22 24.73
CA LYS A 3 -13.45 -7.65 25.01
C LYS A 3 -14.48 -8.59 24.37
N ASN A 4 -15.71 -8.12 24.14
CA ASN A 4 -16.80 -8.93 23.62
C ASN A 4 -16.90 -8.93 22.08
N ASP A 5 -16.12 -8.08 21.38
CA ASP A 5 -16.26 -7.90 19.92
C ASP A 5 -15.18 -8.63 19.13
N ILE A 6 -14.44 -9.54 19.77
CA ILE A 6 -13.30 -10.24 19.16
C ILE A 6 -13.75 -11.04 17.93
N GLU A 7 -14.86 -11.77 18.02
CA GLU A 7 -15.40 -12.56 16.90
C GLU A 7 -15.78 -11.66 15.71
N ILE A 8 -16.43 -10.53 15.98
CA ILE A 8 -16.81 -9.55 14.96
C ILE A 8 -15.55 -8.96 14.32
N GLY A 9 -14.54 -8.62 15.11
CA GLY A 9 -13.30 -8.06 14.60
C GLY A 9 -12.52 -9.01 13.71
N ILE A 10 -12.47 -10.29 14.09
CA ILE A 10 -11.88 -11.34 13.26
C ILE A 10 -12.68 -11.50 11.97
N SER A 11 -14.02 -11.49 12.04
CA SER A 11 -14.87 -11.57 10.86
C SER A 11 -14.63 -10.42 9.88
N ILE A 12 -14.53 -9.18 10.37
CA ILE A 12 -14.27 -8.00 9.53
C ILE A 12 -12.88 -8.09 8.91
N LEU A 13 -11.85 -8.45 9.68
CA LEU A 13 -10.49 -8.59 9.15
C LEU A 13 -10.41 -9.68 8.08
N SER A 14 -11.09 -10.80 8.32
CA SER A 14 -11.20 -11.90 7.36
C SER A 14 -11.85 -11.43 6.05
N ASP A 15 -12.93 -10.65 6.14
CA ASP A 15 -13.63 -10.12 4.98
C ASP A 15 -12.76 -9.13 4.18
N ILE A 16 -12.05 -8.22 4.87
CA ILE A 16 -11.11 -7.28 4.25
C ILE A 16 -10.01 -8.01 3.48
N MET A 17 -9.46 -9.09 4.07
CA MET A 17 -8.34 -9.82 3.48
C MET A 17 -8.76 -10.71 2.29
N GLN A 18 -9.95 -11.31 2.34
CA GLN A 18 -10.38 -12.33 1.37
C GLN A 18 -11.34 -11.81 0.29
N ASN A 19 -12.20 -10.85 0.61
CA ASN A 19 -13.32 -10.43 -0.23
C ASN A 19 -13.20 -8.98 -0.72
N SER A 20 -11.99 -8.44 -0.83
CA SER A 20 -11.75 -7.08 -1.35
C SER A 20 -12.10 -6.95 -2.84
N ILE A 21 -12.94 -5.96 -3.19
CA ILE A 21 -13.55 -5.81 -4.53
C ILE A 21 -12.72 -4.91 -5.49
N PHE A 22 -11.83 -4.05 -4.96
CA PHE A 22 -11.00 -3.11 -5.76
C PHE A 22 -11.74 -2.38 -6.89
N ASP A 23 -12.85 -1.71 -6.54
CA ASP A 23 -13.61 -0.86 -7.46
C ASP A 23 -12.69 0.21 -8.11
N PRO A 24 -12.63 0.30 -9.46
CA PRO A 24 -11.81 1.28 -10.16
C PRO A 24 -12.05 2.74 -9.72
N ILE A 25 -13.30 3.11 -9.39
CA ILE A 25 -13.65 4.48 -8.99
C ILE A 25 -13.04 4.80 -7.62
N GLU A 26 -13.14 3.88 -6.66
CA GLU A 26 -12.54 4.05 -5.35
C GLU A 26 -11.02 3.94 -5.41
N LEU A 27 -10.48 3.10 -6.29
CA LEU A 27 -9.05 2.98 -6.53
C LEU A 27 -8.46 4.30 -7.03
N ASP A 28 -9.11 5.00 -7.95
CA ASP A 28 -8.61 6.29 -8.44
C ASP A 28 -8.66 7.39 -7.37
N LYS A 29 -9.67 7.37 -6.48
CA LYS A 29 -9.70 8.25 -5.30
C LYS A 29 -8.55 7.94 -4.33
N GLU A 30 -8.27 6.65 -4.12
CA GLU A 30 -7.15 6.20 -3.27
C GLU A 30 -5.80 6.64 -3.86
N LYS A 31 -5.60 6.50 -5.18
CA LYS A 31 -4.40 7.00 -5.88
C LYS A 31 -4.18 8.49 -5.62
N ALA A 32 -5.24 9.31 -5.75
CA ALA A 32 -5.14 10.74 -5.49
C ALA A 32 -4.75 11.03 -4.04
N ARG A 33 -5.32 10.30 -3.07
CA ARG A 33 -4.97 10.43 -1.65
C ARG A 33 -3.52 10.02 -1.38
N HIS A 34 -3.05 8.94 -2.00
CA HIS A 34 -1.66 8.50 -1.93
C HIS A 34 -0.69 9.56 -2.47
N ILE A 35 -1.00 10.17 -3.63
CA ILE A 35 -0.18 11.26 -4.20
C ILE A 35 -0.13 12.45 -3.24
N SER A 36 -1.25 12.83 -2.64
CA SER A 36 -1.30 13.91 -1.65
C SER A 36 -0.44 13.59 -0.43
N ARG A 37 -0.49 12.36 0.07
CA ARG A 37 0.33 11.91 1.20
C ARG A 37 1.82 11.91 0.86
N ALA A 38 2.19 11.45 -0.34
CA ALA A 38 3.58 11.50 -0.79
C ALA A 38 4.11 12.93 -0.87
N CYS A 39 3.30 13.87 -1.36
CA CYS A 39 3.65 15.29 -1.39
C CYS A 39 3.85 15.85 0.03
N PHE A 40 3.00 15.47 0.98
CA PHE A 40 3.14 15.88 2.38
C PHE A 40 4.44 15.35 3.00
N LEU A 41 4.75 14.06 2.84
CA LEU A 41 5.96 13.45 3.39
C LEU A 41 7.24 14.02 2.76
N GLN A 42 7.22 14.37 1.47
CA GLN A 42 8.36 15.08 0.85
C GLN A 42 8.61 16.46 1.46
N GLY A 43 7.58 17.11 2.02
CA GLY A 43 7.71 18.36 2.74
C GLY A 43 8.29 18.20 4.15
N LEU A 44 8.31 16.98 4.69
CA LEU A 44 8.94 16.68 5.97
C LEU A 44 10.41 16.36 5.73
N THR A 45 11.28 17.21 6.29
CA THR A 45 12.73 17.11 6.07
C THR A 45 13.31 15.80 6.59
N ASP A 46 12.79 15.29 7.72
CA ASP A 46 13.24 14.04 8.31
C ASP A 46 12.99 12.85 7.38
N ASP A 47 11.74 12.68 6.94
CA ASP A 47 11.35 11.62 6.02
C ASP A 47 12.12 11.67 4.69
N SER A 48 12.25 12.88 4.12
CA SER A 48 12.95 13.08 2.84
C SER A 48 14.44 12.71 2.92
N VAL A 49 15.11 13.00 4.04
CA VAL A 49 16.51 12.63 4.24
C VAL A 49 16.68 11.12 4.32
N PHE A 50 15.83 10.43 5.08
CA PHE A 50 15.90 8.96 5.20
C PHE A 50 15.60 8.24 3.89
N GLU A 51 14.60 8.69 3.12
CA GLU A 51 14.28 8.14 1.80
C GLU A 51 15.46 8.31 0.83
N ASN A 52 16.06 9.51 0.78
CA ASN A 52 17.22 9.76 -0.07
C ASN A 52 18.44 8.93 0.34
N PHE A 53 18.69 8.80 1.64
CA PHE A 53 19.77 7.97 2.16
C PHE A 53 19.60 6.49 1.77
N GLN A 54 18.41 5.92 1.98
CA GLN A 54 18.15 4.51 1.63
C GLN A 54 18.28 4.25 0.12
N SER A 55 17.75 5.16 -0.70
CA SER A 55 17.85 5.08 -2.16
C SER A 55 19.31 5.11 -2.65
N ALA A 56 20.13 5.98 -2.07
CA ALA A 56 21.55 6.08 -2.38
C ALA A 56 22.36 4.87 -1.86
N ALA A 57 22.08 4.41 -0.64
CA ALA A 57 22.80 3.31 -0.01
C ALA A 57 22.53 1.96 -0.70
N TYR A 58 21.30 1.74 -1.18
CA TYR A 58 20.85 0.48 -1.75
C TYR A 58 20.45 0.60 -3.22
N GLN A 59 21.23 1.37 -3.99
CA GLN A 59 20.97 1.60 -5.40
C GLN A 59 20.84 0.29 -6.19
N GLY A 60 19.78 0.17 -6.98
CA GLY A 60 19.49 -1.02 -7.80
C GLY A 60 18.88 -2.20 -7.03
N GLN A 61 18.78 -2.13 -5.70
CA GLN A 61 18.19 -3.18 -4.87
C GLN A 61 16.75 -2.85 -4.49
N ALA A 62 15.94 -3.88 -4.20
CA ALA A 62 14.53 -3.69 -3.84
C ALA A 62 14.36 -2.92 -2.51
N ILE A 63 15.28 -3.10 -1.57
CA ILE A 63 15.22 -2.47 -0.23
C ILE A 63 15.44 -0.95 -0.26
N GLY A 64 16.11 -0.42 -1.29
CA GLY A 64 16.30 1.02 -1.47
C GLY A 64 15.13 1.73 -2.16
N ARG A 65 14.08 0.99 -2.54
CA ARG A 65 12.92 1.56 -3.22
C ARG A 65 12.00 2.22 -2.20
N SER A 66 11.51 3.41 -2.53
CA SER A 66 10.52 4.09 -1.70
C SER A 66 9.26 3.24 -1.53
N ILE A 67 8.77 3.13 -0.30
CA ILE A 67 7.53 2.40 0.02
C ILE A 67 6.31 3.10 -0.61
N LEU A 68 6.40 4.42 -0.81
CA LEU A 68 5.36 5.20 -1.49
C LEU A 68 5.30 4.90 -3.00
N GLY A 69 6.34 4.25 -3.54
CA GLY A 69 6.49 4.00 -4.96
C GLY A 69 6.82 5.27 -5.75
N ASN A 70 6.67 5.17 -7.07
CA ASN A 70 6.87 6.30 -7.97
C ASN A 70 5.51 6.73 -8.57
N ARG A 71 5.41 7.99 -9.01
CA ARG A 71 4.18 8.55 -9.55
C ARG A 71 3.68 7.82 -10.81
N GLU A 72 4.59 7.35 -11.65
CA GLU A 72 4.25 6.68 -12.91
C GLU A 72 3.58 5.32 -12.66
N THR A 73 4.16 4.49 -11.79
CA THR A 73 3.61 3.21 -11.35
C THR A 73 2.28 3.41 -10.61
N LEU A 74 2.17 4.42 -9.75
CA LEU A 74 0.91 4.71 -9.03
C LEU A 74 -0.24 5.11 -9.96
N ILE A 75 0.02 5.81 -11.05
CA ILE A 75 -1.02 6.18 -12.02
C ILE A 75 -1.44 4.95 -12.83
N ASN A 76 -0.48 4.12 -13.22
CA ASN A 76 -0.70 2.99 -14.13
C ASN A 76 -1.21 1.72 -13.44
N ILE A 77 -1.17 1.62 -12.11
CA ILE A 77 -1.66 0.44 -11.38
C ILE A 77 -3.17 0.23 -11.58
N LYS A 78 -3.55 -1.02 -11.85
CA LYS A 78 -4.94 -1.46 -12.07
C LYS A 78 -5.39 -2.42 -10.98
N SER A 79 -6.70 -2.62 -10.87
CA SER A 79 -7.29 -3.60 -9.93
C SER A 79 -6.71 -5.01 -10.12
N ASP A 80 -6.43 -5.42 -11.37
CA ASP A 80 -5.83 -6.71 -11.68
C ASP A 80 -4.41 -6.88 -11.13
N ASP A 81 -3.63 -5.80 -11.08
CA ASP A 81 -2.26 -5.82 -10.52
C ASP A 81 -2.32 -6.05 -9.00
N LEU A 82 -3.28 -5.41 -8.32
CA LEU A 82 -3.51 -5.57 -6.88
C LEU A 82 -3.99 -6.98 -6.55
N MET A 83 -4.95 -7.51 -7.33
CA MET A 83 -5.43 -8.88 -7.17
C MET A 83 -4.30 -9.90 -7.40
N SER A 84 -3.47 -9.66 -8.41
CA SER A 84 -2.28 -10.50 -8.68
C SER A 84 -1.28 -10.44 -7.53
N TYR A 85 -1.05 -9.26 -6.95
CA TYR A 85 -0.19 -9.10 -5.79
C TYR A 85 -0.73 -9.87 -4.58
N LEU A 86 -2.01 -9.70 -4.23
CA LEU A 86 -2.62 -10.44 -3.13
C LEU A 86 -2.53 -11.95 -3.34
N LYS A 87 -2.74 -12.41 -4.59
CA LYS A 87 -2.65 -13.82 -4.95
C LYS A 87 -1.25 -14.41 -4.75
N ASN A 88 -0.22 -13.61 -4.97
CA ASN A 88 1.15 -14.08 -4.86
C ASN A 88 1.67 -14.07 -3.42
N PHE A 89 1.20 -13.15 -2.58
CA PHE A 89 1.80 -12.90 -1.26
C PHE A 89 0.92 -13.30 -0.07
N ILE A 90 -0.41 -13.38 -0.22
CA ILE A 90 -1.32 -13.60 0.93
C ILE A 90 -1.96 -14.99 0.92
N THR A 91 -2.07 -15.65 -0.24
CA THR A 91 -2.98 -16.80 -0.46
C THR A 91 -2.51 -18.15 0.08
N GLN A 92 -1.61 -18.20 1.05
CA GLN A 92 -1.30 -19.43 1.79
C GLN A 92 -2.21 -19.68 3.00
N ILE A 93 -3.25 -18.86 3.18
CA ILE A 93 -4.23 -19.06 4.25
C ILE A 93 -5.41 -19.85 3.65
N THR A 94 -5.27 -21.17 3.59
CA THR A 94 -6.36 -22.13 3.40
C THR A 94 -6.16 -23.28 4.35
#